data_AF-K3ZDX5-F1
#
_entry.id   AF-K3ZDX5-F1
#
_cell.length_a   1.000
_cell.length_b   1.000
_cell.length_c   1.000
_cell.angle_alpha   90.00
_cell.angle_beta   90.00
_cell.angle_gamma   90.00
#
_symmetry.space_group_name_H-M   'P 1'
#
loop_
_entity.id
_entity.type
_entity.pdbx_description
1 polymer ?
#
loop_
_entity_poly.entity_id
_entity_poly.type
_entity_poly.pdbx_seq_one_letter_code
_entity_poly.pdbx_strand_id
1 'polypeptide(L)'
;MDLEHGSSRKPSAAPAAAATPTTCNKLLRDRLAAVQPAVLRAAAALATAVAAAVMALNTQSYTAVVAIVGTRPLTQTFTAKFRDTPAFVYFVIANAIAGVYNLLVLIIRRLILRRRTSSLVVQMLDMVIMALLATGAATAASMAELGKNGNLHARWNPMCDKFGSFCSRGGIAIVSSFIGVVLMLALNLLSAASNAHRPNVAGQ
;
A
#
# COMPACT_ATOMS: atom_id res chain seq x y z
N MET A 1 -32.96 47.59 44.73
CA MET A 1 -34.34 47.96 44.37
C MET A 1 -34.27 48.44 42.93
N ASP A 2 -34.78 47.84 41.87
CA ASP A 2 -35.48 46.59 41.50
C ASP A 2 -35.49 46.65 39.95
N LEU A 3 -34.92 45.68 39.23
CA LEU A 3 -35.59 44.56 38.54
C LEU A 3 -36.32 44.91 37.23
N GLU A 4 -35.89 44.20 36.17
CA GLU A 4 -36.72 43.43 35.21
C GLU A 4 -37.22 43.99 33.85
N HIS A 5 -37.14 43.06 32.86
CA HIS A 5 -37.94 42.88 31.62
C HIS A 5 -37.80 43.92 30.49
N GLY A 6 -37.72 43.60 29.18
CA GLY A 6 -37.80 42.36 28.43
C GLY A 6 -38.15 42.65 26.94
N SER A 7 -37.44 42.03 25.99
CA SER A 7 -37.88 41.53 24.66
C SER A 7 -38.75 42.38 23.70
N SER A 8 -38.25 42.70 22.48
CA SER A 8 -38.79 42.17 21.18
C SER A 8 -38.30 42.88 19.89
N ARG A 9 -37.77 42.04 18.95
CA ARG A 9 -38.01 41.98 17.47
C ARG A 9 -37.60 43.15 16.55
N LYS A 10 -37.12 43.00 15.30
CA LYS A 10 -36.68 41.90 14.38
C LYS A 10 -36.03 42.60 13.13
N PRO A 11 -35.76 41.93 12.00
CA PRO A 11 -34.46 41.60 11.41
C PRO A 11 -33.96 42.59 10.32
N SER A 12 -32.69 43.00 10.36
CA SER A 12 -32.05 43.55 9.15
C SER A 12 -31.24 42.44 8.49
N ALA A 13 -31.58 42.16 7.24
CA ALA A 13 -30.95 41.18 6.37
C ALA A 13 -29.43 41.32 6.37
N ALA A 14 -28.73 40.24 6.76
CA ALA A 14 -27.31 40.09 6.49
C ALA A 14 -27.13 39.81 4.98
N PRO A 15 -26.17 40.45 4.31
CA PRO A 15 -26.06 40.36 2.86
C PRO A 15 -25.57 38.97 2.44
N ALA A 16 -25.99 38.57 1.24
CA ALA A 16 -25.44 37.44 0.52
C ALA A 16 -23.90 37.53 0.49
N ALA A 17 -23.24 36.68 1.28
CA ALA A 17 -21.81 36.49 1.22
C ALA A 17 -21.48 35.78 -0.10
N ALA A 18 -21.23 36.57 -1.14
CA ALA A 18 -20.56 36.10 -2.35
C ALA A 18 -19.21 35.50 -1.94
N ALA A 19 -19.09 34.18 -2.02
CA ALA A 19 -17.84 33.47 -1.75
C ALA A 19 -16.77 33.97 -2.74
N THR A 20 -15.77 34.68 -2.24
CA THR A 20 -14.58 35.05 -3.01
C THR A 20 -13.89 33.78 -3.54
N PRO A 21 -13.44 33.75 -4.81
CA PRO A 21 -12.84 32.56 -5.45
C PRO A 21 -11.62 32.02 -4.69
N THR A 22 -10.92 32.88 -3.95
CA THR A 22 -9.77 32.55 -3.09
C THR A 22 -10.14 31.72 -1.87
N THR A 23 -11.33 31.91 -1.29
CA THR A 23 -11.80 31.18 -0.10
C THR A 23 -12.32 29.80 -0.46
N CYS A 24 -12.98 29.67 -1.63
CA CYS A 24 -13.36 28.38 -2.20
C CYS A 24 -12.13 27.53 -2.50
N ASN A 25 -11.09 28.12 -3.11
CA ASN A 25 -9.83 27.44 -3.41
C ASN A 25 -9.03 27.04 -2.15
N LYS A 26 -9.05 27.84 -1.08
CA LYS A 26 -8.45 27.46 0.21
C LYS A 26 -9.22 26.33 0.89
N LEU A 27 -10.55 26.45 1.01
CA LEU A 27 -11.37 25.43 1.65
C LEU A 27 -11.34 24.10 0.89
N LEU A 28 -11.37 24.14 -0.45
CA LEU A 28 -11.21 22.96 -1.31
C LEU A 28 -9.83 22.33 -1.12
N ARG A 29 -8.76 23.13 -1.04
CA ARG A 29 -7.39 22.68 -0.79
C ARG A 29 -7.22 22.06 0.61
N ASP A 30 -7.83 22.64 1.63
CA ASP A 30 -7.80 22.10 3.00
C ASP A 30 -8.62 20.80 3.11
N ARG A 31 -9.75 20.72 2.41
CA ARG A 31 -10.55 19.48 2.30
C ARG A 31 -9.80 18.41 1.51
N LEU A 32 -9.14 18.76 0.40
CA LEU A 32 -8.26 17.86 -0.34
C LEU A 32 -7.11 17.39 0.54
N ALA A 33 -6.45 18.27 1.28
CA ALA A 33 -5.35 17.92 2.18
C ALA A 33 -5.78 17.00 3.34
N ALA A 34 -7.02 17.12 3.83
CA ALA A 34 -7.57 16.21 4.84
C ALA A 34 -8.01 14.84 4.27
N VAL A 35 -8.44 14.82 3.00
CA VAL A 35 -8.85 13.60 2.27
C VAL A 35 -7.65 12.85 1.71
N GLN A 36 -6.58 13.55 1.33
CA GLN A 36 -5.36 13.03 0.71
C GLN A 36 -4.73 11.84 1.48
N PRO A 37 -4.62 11.84 2.82
CA PRO A 37 -4.05 10.71 3.55
C PRO A 37 -4.96 9.46 3.57
N ALA A 38 -6.28 9.63 3.53
CA ALA A 38 -7.20 8.49 3.43
C ALA A 38 -7.17 7.89 2.02
N VAL A 39 -7.12 8.73 0.99
CA VAL A 39 -7.03 8.28 -0.40
C VAL A 39 -5.72 7.54 -0.65
N LEU A 40 -4.59 8.08 -0.17
CA LEU A 40 -3.30 7.39 -0.30
C LEU A 40 -3.30 6.05 0.45
N ARG A 41 -3.88 5.95 1.65
CA ARG A 41 -3.99 4.66 2.36
C ARG A 41 -4.88 3.66 1.63
N ALA A 42 -6.02 4.10 1.08
CA ALA A 42 -6.88 3.25 0.29
C ALA A 42 -6.17 2.76 -0.99
N ALA A 43 -5.48 3.66 -1.68
CA ALA A 43 -4.70 3.31 -2.87
C ALA A 43 -3.56 2.34 -2.54
N ALA A 44 -2.83 2.56 -1.44
CA ALA A 44 -1.78 1.65 -0.98
C ALA A 44 -2.35 0.27 -0.63
N ALA A 45 -3.48 0.21 0.09
CA ALA A 45 -4.14 -1.06 0.42
C ALA A 45 -4.60 -1.83 -0.82
N LEU A 46 -5.15 -1.13 -1.82
CA LEU A 46 -5.54 -1.74 -3.08
C LEU A 46 -4.32 -2.26 -3.85
N ALA A 47 -3.24 -1.47 -3.91
CA ALA A 47 -2.01 -1.88 -4.57
C ALA A 47 -1.41 -3.13 -3.93
N THR A 48 -1.31 -3.18 -2.59
CA THR A 48 -0.77 -4.37 -1.89
C THR A 48 -1.71 -5.57 -1.97
N ALA A 49 -3.03 -5.36 -1.94
CA ALA A 49 -4.01 -6.43 -2.11
C ALA A 49 -3.93 -7.05 -3.52
N VAL A 50 -3.83 -6.22 -4.56
CA VAL A 50 -3.65 -6.67 -5.95
C VAL A 50 -2.32 -7.41 -6.08
N ALA A 51 -1.23 -6.87 -5.54
CA ALA A 51 0.08 -7.53 -5.55
C ALA A 51 0.03 -8.93 -4.91
N ALA A 52 -0.54 -9.02 -3.70
CA ALA A 52 -0.68 -10.28 -2.97
C ALA A 52 -1.57 -11.28 -3.74
N ALA A 53 -2.72 -10.83 -4.24
CA ALA A 53 -3.67 -11.69 -4.95
C ALA A 53 -3.07 -12.22 -6.27
N VAL A 54 -2.49 -11.33 -7.09
CA VAL A 54 -1.86 -11.72 -8.36
C VAL A 54 -0.75 -12.72 -8.11
N MET A 55 0.12 -12.48 -7.11
CA MET A 55 1.23 -13.38 -6.80
C MET A 55 0.77 -14.71 -6.18
N ALA A 56 -0.24 -14.70 -5.30
CA ALA A 56 -0.76 -15.91 -4.64
C ALA A 56 -1.55 -16.82 -5.59
N LEU A 57 -2.29 -16.22 -6.54
CA LEU A 57 -3.03 -16.96 -7.56
C LEU A 57 -2.13 -17.35 -8.74
N ASN A 58 -0.88 -16.89 -8.77
CA ASN A 58 0.07 -17.23 -9.82
C ASN A 58 0.52 -18.68 -9.66
N THR A 59 -0.02 -19.55 -10.49
CA THR A 59 0.40 -20.95 -10.59
C THR A 59 0.57 -21.29 -12.06
N GLN A 60 1.68 -21.93 -12.40
CA GLN A 60 1.90 -22.42 -13.76
C GLN A 60 2.56 -23.80 -13.71
N SER A 61 1.91 -24.77 -14.35
CA SER A 61 2.46 -26.11 -14.58
C SER A 61 3.07 -26.17 -15.98
N TYR A 62 4.26 -26.77 -16.09
CA TYR A 62 4.94 -27.03 -17.35
C TYR A 62 5.34 -28.51 -17.39
N THR A 63 4.93 -29.22 -18.43
CA THR A 63 5.34 -30.61 -18.67
C THR A 63 6.65 -30.62 -19.45
N ALA A 64 7.73 -31.12 -18.84
CA ALA A 64 9.02 -31.29 -19.51
C ALA A 64 9.29 -32.79 -19.72
N VAL A 65 9.80 -33.15 -20.89
CA VAL A 65 10.30 -34.51 -21.13
C VAL A 65 11.65 -34.62 -20.45
N VAL A 66 11.74 -35.43 -19.39
CA VAL A 66 12.97 -35.55 -18.56
C VAL A 66 13.88 -36.67 -19.01
N ALA A 67 13.34 -37.66 -19.72
CA ALA A 67 14.11 -38.76 -20.27
C ALA A 67 13.34 -39.42 -21.42
N ILE A 68 14.06 -40.03 -22.35
CA ILE A 68 13.49 -40.93 -23.36
C ILE A 68 14.09 -42.31 -23.07
N VAL A 69 13.26 -43.27 -22.68
CA VAL A 69 13.70 -44.67 -22.45
C VAL A 69 13.20 -45.49 -23.64
N GLY A 70 14.12 -45.90 -24.51
CA GLY A 70 13.80 -46.53 -25.79
C GLY A 70 13.09 -45.56 -26.74
N THR A 71 11.84 -45.82 -27.09
CA THR A 71 10.97 -44.99 -27.96
C THR A 71 9.88 -44.21 -27.22
N ARG A 72 9.81 -44.31 -25.88
CA ARG A 72 8.76 -43.66 -25.08
C ARG A 72 9.34 -42.44 -24.32
N PRO A 73 8.80 -41.24 -24.53
CA PRO A 73 9.18 -40.07 -23.72
C PRO A 73 8.59 -40.19 -22.32
N LEU A 74 9.42 -40.12 -21.28
CA LEU A 74 9.00 -39.91 -19.90
C LEU A 74 8.79 -38.41 -19.68
N THR A 75 7.53 -38.02 -19.59
CA THR A 75 7.13 -36.66 -19.27
C THR A 75 7.03 -36.50 -17.75
N GLN A 76 7.77 -35.54 -17.18
CA GLN A 76 7.62 -35.12 -15.79
C GLN A 76 6.98 -33.74 -15.77
N THR A 77 5.89 -33.59 -15.01
CA THR A 77 5.21 -32.31 -14.84
C THR A 77 5.92 -31.49 -13.77
N PHE A 78 6.69 -30.48 -14.17
CA PHE A 78 7.25 -29.49 -13.24
C PHE A 78 6.23 -28.39 -13.01
N THR A 79 5.73 -28.30 -11.78
CA THR A 79 4.81 -27.22 -11.40
C THR A 79 5.57 -26.16 -10.64
N ALA A 80 5.62 -24.94 -11.16
CA ALA A 80 6.16 -23.80 -10.44
C ALA A 80 5.01 -23.16 -9.63
N LYS A 81 5.07 -23.27 -8.31
CA LYS A 81 4.10 -22.64 -7.40
C LYS A 81 4.78 -21.53 -6.61
N PHE A 82 4.00 -20.50 -6.26
CA PHE A 82 4.49 -19.43 -5.39
C PHE A 82 5.04 -19.94 -4.04
N ARG A 83 4.50 -21.06 -3.54
CA ARG A 83 4.87 -21.67 -2.26
C ARG A 83 6.25 -22.34 -2.27
N ASP A 84 6.79 -22.61 -3.45
CA ASP A 84 8.07 -23.32 -3.58
C ASP A 84 9.26 -22.37 -3.39
N THR A 85 9.04 -21.06 -3.49
CA THR A 85 10.08 -20.04 -3.31
C THR A 85 9.79 -19.18 -2.08
N PRO A 86 10.63 -19.24 -1.02
CA PRO A 86 10.35 -18.55 0.24
C PRO A 86 10.27 -17.02 0.09
N ALA A 87 10.96 -16.43 -0.90
CA ALA A 87 10.89 -15.00 -1.18
C ALA A 87 9.49 -14.55 -1.63
N PHE A 88 8.84 -15.32 -2.52
CA PHE A 88 7.47 -15.00 -2.97
C PHE A 88 6.44 -15.22 -1.85
N VAL A 89 6.65 -16.20 -0.98
CA VAL A 89 5.83 -16.40 0.22
C VAL A 89 5.95 -15.19 1.15
N TYR A 90 7.18 -14.74 1.45
CA TYR A 90 7.40 -13.55 2.28
C TYR A 90 6.76 -12.29 1.68
N PHE A 91 6.89 -12.09 0.37
CA PHE A 91 6.24 -10.99 -0.35
C PHE A 91 4.72 -10.98 -0.19
N VAL A 92 4.06 -12.13 -0.36
CA VAL A 92 2.61 -12.25 -0.20
C VAL A 92 2.19 -11.97 1.24
N ILE A 93 2.90 -12.52 2.22
CA ILE A 93 2.61 -12.30 3.65
C ILE A 93 2.79 -10.82 4.01
N ALA A 94 3.89 -10.19 3.58
CA ALA A 94 4.15 -8.77 3.81
C ALA A 94 3.05 -7.88 3.23
N ASN A 95 2.64 -8.12 1.99
CA ASN A 95 1.57 -7.38 1.33
C ASN A 95 0.20 -7.61 1.99
N ALA A 96 -0.08 -8.82 2.46
CA ALA A 96 -1.31 -9.14 3.20
C ALA A 96 -1.36 -8.40 4.55
N ILE A 97 -0.28 -8.42 5.33
CA ILE A 97 -0.19 -7.68 6.60
C ILE A 97 -0.39 -6.19 6.36
N ALA A 98 0.26 -5.63 5.34
CA ALA A 98 0.11 -4.23 5.00
C ALA A 98 -1.32 -3.87 4.58
N GLY A 99 -1.98 -4.73 3.79
CA GLY A 99 -3.38 -4.55 3.40
C GLY A 99 -4.33 -4.53 4.60
N VAL A 100 -4.21 -5.52 5.48
CA VAL A 100 -5.01 -5.61 6.72
C VAL A 100 -4.76 -4.40 7.62
N TYR A 101 -3.51 -4.00 7.79
CA TYR A 101 -3.14 -2.83 8.59
C TYR A 101 -3.77 -1.54 8.04
N ASN A 102 -3.62 -1.27 6.74
CA ASN A 102 -4.19 -0.08 6.12
C ASN A 102 -5.72 -0.05 6.22
N LEU A 103 -6.37 -1.21 6.05
CA LEU A 103 -7.82 -1.34 6.21
C LEU A 103 -8.25 -1.06 7.65
N LEU A 104 -7.55 -1.64 8.64
CA LEU A 104 -7.83 -1.45 10.06
C LEU A 104 -7.71 0.02 10.45
N VAL A 105 -6.64 0.69 10.02
CA VAL A 105 -6.44 2.12 10.28
C VAL A 105 -7.54 2.97 9.62
N LEU A 106 -8.01 2.59 8.43
CA LEU A 106 -9.10 3.28 7.74
C LEU A 106 -10.44 3.10 8.46
N ILE A 107 -10.73 1.90 8.95
CA ILE A 107 -11.93 1.59 9.76
C ILE A 107 -11.89 2.36 11.09
N ILE A 108 -10.77 2.32 11.82
CA ILE A 108 -10.61 3.04 13.09
C ILE A 108 -10.81 4.54 12.88
N ARG A 109 -10.25 5.11 11.81
CA ARG A 109 -10.41 6.53 11.48
C ARG A 109 -11.85 6.91 11.14
N ARG A 110 -12.64 5.98 10.59
CA ARG A 110 -14.08 6.17 10.29
C ARG A 110 -14.96 6.02 11.53
N LEU A 111 -14.67 5.05 12.40
CA LEU A 111 -15.48 4.77 13.60
C LEU A 111 -15.20 5.77 14.73
N ILE A 112 -13.94 6.18 14.89
CA ILE A 112 -13.49 6.99 16.03
C ILE A 112 -13.17 8.41 15.56
N LEU A 113 -14.13 9.09 14.92
CA LEU A 113 -14.00 10.48 14.44
C LEU A 113 -13.62 11.51 15.54
N ARG A 114 -13.54 11.10 16.81
CA ARG A 114 -13.52 12.01 17.97
C ARG A 114 -12.42 11.77 19.01
N ARG A 115 -11.74 10.62 19.04
CA ARG A 115 -10.58 10.46 19.95
C ARG A 115 -9.32 10.75 19.18
N ARG A 116 -8.57 11.74 19.67
CA ARG A 116 -7.19 12.08 19.29
C ARG A 116 -6.27 10.92 19.67
N THR A 117 -6.42 9.79 19.00
CA THR A 117 -5.52 8.65 19.14
C THR A 117 -4.13 9.11 18.68
N SER A 118 -3.11 8.71 19.43
CA SER A 118 -1.73 9.16 19.29
C SER A 118 -1.22 9.02 17.86
N SER A 119 -1.28 10.13 17.10
CA SER A 119 -0.85 10.21 15.69
C SER A 119 0.57 9.68 15.49
N LEU A 120 1.41 9.81 16.53
CA LEU A 120 2.78 9.31 16.54
C LEU A 120 2.87 7.79 16.48
N VAL A 121 2.00 7.07 17.21
CA VAL A 121 2.00 5.60 17.22
C VAL A 121 1.63 5.06 15.84
N VAL A 122 0.58 5.62 15.22
CA VAL A 122 0.18 5.25 13.85
C VAL A 122 1.30 5.53 12.86
N GLN A 123 1.98 6.67 12.99
CA GLN A 123 3.09 7.02 12.11
C GLN A 123 4.31 6.09 12.26
N MET A 124 4.63 5.66 13.49
CA MET A 124 5.69 4.67 13.70
C MET A 124 5.32 3.31 13.10
N LEU A 125 4.08 2.85 13.28
CA LEU A 125 3.60 1.62 12.67
C LEU A 125 3.59 1.73 11.12
N ASP A 126 3.21 2.87 10.55
CA ASP A 126 3.27 3.10 9.09
C ASP A 126 4.71 2.95 8.55
N MET A 127 5.72 3.40 9.30
CA MET A 127 7.14 3.21 8.92
C MET A 127 7.54 1.74 8.94
N VAL A 128 7.12 0.99 9.97
CA VAL A 128 7.40 -0.46 10.08
C VAL A 128 6.75 -1.23 8.92
N ILE A 129 5.50 -0.91 8.59
CA ILE A 129 4.78 -1.55 7.47
C ILE A 129 5.42 -1.19 6.12
N MET A 130 5.84 0.06 5.94
CA MET A 130 6.56 0.47 4.73
C MET A 130 7.89 -0.29 4.58
N ALA A 131 8.66 -0.43 5.67
CA ALA A 131 9.90 -1.20 5.68
C ALA A 131 9.65 -2.68 5.35
N LEU A 132 8.62 -3.29 5.95
CA LEU A 132 8.21 -4.68 5.68
C LEU A 132 7.84 -4.91 4.21
N LEU A 133 7.10 -3.97 3.61
CA LEU A 133 6.76 -4.03 2.18
C LEU A 133 8.01 -3.87 1.30
N ALA A 134 8.90 -2.94 1.64
CA ALA A 134 10.11 -2.69 0.88
C ALA A 134 11.05 -3.90 0.89
N THR A 135 11.27 -4.52 2.06
CA THR A 135 12.07 -5.75 2.16
C THR A 135 11.41 -6.92 1.43
N GLY A 136 10.09 -7.06 1.52
CA GLY A 136 9.32 -8.06 0.78
C GLY A 136 9.44 -7.90 -0.73
N ALA A 137 9.28 -6.67 -1.24
CA ALA A 137 9.40 -6.35 -2.65
C ALA A 137 10.83 -6.55 -3.16
N ALA A 138 11.84 -6.12 -2.39
CA ALA A 138 13.25 -6.27 -2.76
C ALA A 138 13.68 -7.75 -2.83
N THR A 139 13.25 -8.58 -1.88
CA THR A 139 13.55 -10.02 -1.89
C THR A 139 12.84 -10.77 -3.01
N ALA A 140 11.60 -10.40 -3.34
CA ALA A 140 10.92 -10.96 -4.50
C ALA A 140 11.57 -10.49 -5.82
N ALA A 141 12.00 -9.24 -5.91
CA ALA A 141 12.68 -8.69 -7.07
C ALA A 141 14.02 -9.38 -7.34
N SER A 142 14.83 -9.65 -6.31
CA SER A 142 16.10 -10.37 -6.49
C SER A 142 15.89 -11.79 -7.00
N MET A 143 14.86 -12.50 -6.52
CA MET A 143 14.49 -13.81 -7.05
C MET A 143 13.92 -13.74 -8.46
N ALA A 144 13.20 -12.67 -8.81
CA ALA A 144 12.70 -12.46 -10.17
C ALA A 144 13.86 -12.22 -11.16
N GLU A 145 14.88 -11.45 -10.77
CA GLU A 145 16.08 -11.23 -11.59
C GLU A 145 16.87 -12.53 -11.77
N LEU A 146 17.03 -13.35 -10.72
CA LEU A 146 17.61 -14.69 -10.83
C LEU A 146 16.78 -15.60 -11.76
N GLY A 147 15.46 -15.49 -11.72
CA GLY A 147 14.56 -16.24 -12.59
C GLY A 147 14.68 -15.84 -14.07
N LYS A 148 14.94 -14.57 -14.35
CA LYS A 148 14.98 -13.99 -15.70
C LYS A 148 16.36 -14.08 -16.35
N ASN A 149 17.41 -13.72 -15.62
CA ASN A 149 18.78 -13.69 -16.14
C ASN A 149 19.58 -14.95 -15.79
N GLY A 150 19.17 -15.69 -14.76
CA GLY A 150 19.97 -16.79 -14.22
C GLY A 150 21.27 -16.32 -13.57
N ASN A 151 22.07 -17.27 -13.09
CA ASN A 151 23.44 -17.03 -12.66
C ASN A 151 24.29 -18.27 -12.91
N LEU A 152 25.20 -18.19 -13.88
CA LEU A 152 26.10 -19.30 -14.24
C LEU A 152 26.99 -19.73 -13.08
N HIS A 153 27.48 -18.78 -12.26
CA HIS A 153 28.34 -19.08 -11.11
C HIS A 153 27.61 -19.88 -10.03
N ALA A 154 26.31 -19.62 -9.83
CA ALA A 154 25.46 -20.38 -8.92
C ALA A 154 24.79 -21.59 -9.60
N ARG A 155 25.12 -21.88 -10.87
CA ARG A 155 24.48 -22.95 -11.66
C ARG A 155 22.96 -22.80 -11.76
N TRP A 156 22.47 -21.57 -11.71
CA TRP A 156 21.06 -21.23 -11.77
C TRP A 156 20.67 -20.90 -13.20
N ASN A 157 19.92 -21.81 -13.84
CA ASN A 157 19.41 -21.58 -15.19
C ASN A 157 18.19 -20.65 -15.18
N PRO A 158 18.01 -19.81 -16.21
CA PRO A 158 16.85 -18.94 -16.33
C PRO A 158 15.57 -19.77 -16.40
N MET A 159 14.66 -19.55 -15.46
CA MET A 159 13.40 -20.28 -15.35
C MET A 159 12.30 -19.62 -16.18
N CYS A 160 12.40 -18.30 -16.41
CA CYS A 160 11.38 -17.53 -17.13
C CYS A 160 11.25 -17.90 -18.61
N ASP A 161 12.26 -18.55 -19.21
CA ASP A 161 12.18 -19.10 -20.58
C ASP A 161 11.13 -20.22 -20.71
N LYS A 162 10.90 -20.97 -19.63
CA LYS A 162 9.89 -22.05 -19.60
C LYS A 162 8.56 -21.58 -19.01
N PHE A 163 8.62 -20.67 -18.02
CA PHE A 163 7.46 -20.18 -17.28
C PHE A 163 7.18 -18.69 -17.55
N GLY A 164 7.10 -18.29 -18.82
CA GLY A 164 6.97 -16.88 -19.21
C GLY A 164 5.72 -16.18 -18.64
N SER A 165 4.56 -16.85 -18.63
CA SER A 165 3.33 -16.27 -18.07
C SER A 165 3.42 -16.05 -16.56
N PHE A 166 3.97 -17.01 -15.82
CA PHE A 166 4.21 -16.90 -14.39
C PHE A 166 5.17 -15.74 -14.10
N CYS A 167 6.26 -15.63 -14.86
CA CYS A 167 7.26 -14.59 -14.69
C CYS A 167 6.68 -13.19 -15.02
N SER A 168 5.88 -13.07 -16.07
CA SER A 168 5.18 -11.83 -16.43
C SER A 168 4.20 -11.38 -15.33
N ARG A 169 3.32 -12.28 -14.88
CA ARG A 169 2.35 -11.99 -13.81
C ARG A 169 3.04 -11.66 -12.48
N GLY A 170 4.10 -12.38 -12.15
CA GLY A 170 4.92 -12.13 -10.96
C GLY A 170 5.62 -10.77 -11.02
N GLY A 171 6.18 -10.40 -12.17
CA GLY A 171 6.77 -9.09 -12.38
C GLY A 171 5.75 -7.96 -12.17
N ILE A 172 4.53 -8.10 -12.71
CA ILE A 172 3.45 -7.12 -12.51
C ILE A 172 3.10 -7.00 -11.02
N ALA A 173 3.01 -8.13 -10.30
CA ALA A 173 2.76 -8.12 -8.87
C ALA A 173 3.85 -7.37 -8.09
N ILE A 174 5.13 -7.65 -8.39
CA ILE A 174 6.27 -6.97 -7.75
C ILE A 174 6.22 -5.46 -8.00
N VAL A 175 6.00 -5.04 -9.25
CA VAL A 175 5.89 -3.62 -9.61
C VAL A 175 4.73 -2.94 -8.86
N SER A 176 3.57 -3.59 -8.76
CA SER A 176 2.43 -3.05 -8.00
C SER A 176 2.75 -2.87 -6.51
N SER A 177 3.53 -3.77 -5.91
CA SER A 177 3.98 -3.62 -4.53
C SER A 177 4.96 -2.47 -4.34
N PHE A 178 5.88 -2.24 -5.29
CA PHE A 178 6.75 -1.06 -5.26
C PHE A 178 5.98 0.25 -5.33
N ILE A 179 4.91 0.31 -6.14
CA ILE A 179 4.00 1.46 -6.15
C ILE A 179 3.37 1.65 -4.76
N GLY A 180 2.94 0.57 -4.11
CA GLY A 180 2.45 0.59 -2.72
C GLY A 180 3.47 1.16 -1.73
N VAL A 181 4.76 0.78 -1.84
CA VAL A 181 5.86 1.32 -1.03
C VAL A 181 6.03 2.82 -1.22
N VAL A 182 6.02 3.29 -2.48
CA VAL A 182 6.15 4.72 -2.80
C VAL A 182 4.96 5.52 -2.24
N LEU A 183 3.75 4.98 -2.32
CA LEU A 183 2.56 5.60 -1.73
C LEU A 183 2.66 5.69 -0.20
N MET A 184 3.13 4.64 0.48
CA MET A 184 3.38 4.66 1.92
C MET A 184 4.51 5.62 2.31
N LEU A 185 5.55 5.73 1.50
CA LEU A 185 6.62 6.70 1.71
C LEU A 185 6.08 8.14 1.62
N ALA A 186 5.28 8.44 0.59
CA ALA A 186 4.64 9.74 0.45
C ALA A 186 3.73 10.08 1.65
N LEU A 187 2.95 9.10 2.15
CA LEU A 187 2.17 9.25 3.37
C LEU A 187 3.04 9.62 4.58
N ASN A 188 4.15 8.90 4.77
CA ASN A 188 5.05 9.12 5.89
C ASN A 188 5.70 10.50 5.84
N LEU A 189 6.12 10.96 4.66
CA LEU A 189 6.69 12.29 4.44
C LEU A 189 5.66 13.40 4.70
N LEU A 190 4.43 13.25 4.22
CA LEU A 190 3.34 14.20 4.47
C LEU A 190 3.01 14.29 5.96
N SER A 191 2.94 13.15 6.64
CA SER A 191 2.70 13.10 8.09
C SER A 191 3.83 13.76 8.87
N ALA A 192 5.09 13.51 8.48
CA ALA A 192 6.26 14.13 9.10
C ALA A 192 6.29 15.64 8.88
N ALA A 193 6.05 16.11 7.66
CA ALA A 193 5.97 17.54 7.34
C ALA A 193 4.86 18.25 8.11
N SER A 194 3.67 17.62 8.21
CA SER A 194 2.57 18.16 9.01
C SER A 194 2.91 18.25 10.49
N ASN A 195 3.69 17.31 11.03
CA ASN A 195 4.06 17.30 12.44
C ASN A 195 5.20 18.30 12.71
N ALA A 196 6.15 18.46 11.78
CA ALA A 196 7.22 19.46 11.87
C ALA A 196 6.69 20.91 11.81
N HIS A 197 5.59 21.14 11.08
CA HIS A 197 4.96 22.45 11.01
C HIS A 197 4.12 22.80 12.25
N ARG A 198 4.00 21.89 13.22
CA ARG A 198 3.54 22.19 14.58
C ARG A 198 4.77 22.40 15.45
N PRO A 199 5.33 23.62 15.53
CA PRO A 199 6.40 23.88 16.48
C PRO A 199 5.92 23.47 17.87
N ASN A 200 6.76 22.73 18.58
CA ASN A 200 6.54 22.26 19.95
C ASN A 200 5.83 23.32 20.81
N VAL A 201 4.54 23.12 21.10
CA VAL A 201 3.88 23.65 22.31
C VAL A 201 4.11 22.63 23.44
N ALA A 202 5.34 22.14 23.55
CA ALA A 202 5.80 21.22 24.58
C ALA A 202 7.03 21.87 25.23
N GLY A 203 6.74 22.97 25.91
CA GLY A 203 7.68 23.82 26.61
C GLY A 203 6.92 24.70 27.58
N GLN A 204 6.14 24.09 28.47
CA GLN A 204 5.73 24.60 29.78
C GLN A 204 5.11 23.46 30.59
#